data_AF-A0A9C5ZQW0-F1
#
_entry.id   AF-A0A9C5ZQW0-F1
#
_cell.length_a   1.000
_cell.length_b   1.000
_cell.length_c   1.000
_cell.angle_alpha   90.00
_cell.angle_beta   90.00
_cell.angle_gamma   90.00
#
_symmetry.space_group_name_H-M   'P 1'
#
loop_
_entity.id
_entity.type
_entity.pdbx_description
1 polymer ?
#
loop_
_entity_poly.entity_id
_entity_poly.type
_entity_poly.pdbx_seq_one_letter_code
_entity_poly.pdbx_strand_id
1 'polypeptide(L)'
;MEKAIIDGVKKEGSLERQADLNDVNDEFAYLQRNEFTSEVFKIEVRNLGYFGIGELKKLLRNKLKLDMSKIKSPTHKEFAFVCFRSQADQQKAIKILNGYKWKGKILRAFVAKASADPLQKKRKEENQNDKQTYPVNKKQRTSAEATCPLAGMPYEEQLKQKSSNMEELIKTFKGELIKINKSASKPLEDFKFEGVEPSPQITGYRNKNEFTVGKNSNGEIVVGFRLGSYADGSVEVSEVDHLPHLPDAAKWAARTFQQLVRHSKYEPFNPETNSGHFRQLTVRTSSQTKEIMLMVGIYSSNLNETDLEEIKNELINYYDTRSGQESQFTCSSLYYQDVKHREAGQMVSPIEHLFGATHITDNIDNLEFRISPLAFFQINTAAADILYQKVIALAQPQLHSTVLDIYCGIGSIALAFSKHCKRVLGVEIISTAVNDAEYNAQKNRVQNCKFYAGNADDYIQSMVKEVIYDTAPGEQLDLIAVVDPPRAGLRKQSIYCSDTSCLRYQAFGVYIL
;
A
#
# COMPACT_ATOMS: atom_id res chain seq x y z
N MET A 1 2.26 -22.03 -76.19
CA MET A 1 3.49 -21.59 -75.50
C MET A 1 3.12 -20.24 -74.89
N GLU A 2 2.95 -20.06 -73.58
CA GLU A 2 3.65 -20.65 -72.44
C GLU A 2 2.66 -21.12 -71.37
N LYS A 3 2.59 -22.45 -71.20
CA LYS A 3 2.26 -23.14 -69.96
C LYS A 3 3.61 -23.39 -69.29
N ALA A 4 3.94 -22.65 -68.24
CA ALA A 4 4.88 -23.00 -67.16
C ALA A 4 5.17 -21.71 -66.39
N ILE A 5 5.44 -21.82 -65.09
CA ILE A 5 5.70 -20.72 -64.14
C ILE A 5 4.39 -20.09 -63.64
N ILE A 6 3.69 -20.79 -62.74
CA ILE A 6 3.14 -20.33 -61.45
C ILE A 6 2.58 -21.60 -60.79
N ASP A 7 3.50 -22.49 -60.40
CA ASP A 7 3.23 -23.53 -59.41
C ASP A 7 4.27 -23.30 -58.32
N GLY A 8 3.84 -22.75 -57.19
CA GLY A 8 4.78 -22.50 -56.09
C GLY A 8 4.36 -21.54 -54.99
N VAL A 9 3.08 -21.36 -54.66
CA VAL A 9 2.69 -20.83 -53.33
C VAL A 9 1.28 -21.31 -52.93
N LYS A 10 1.17 -22.47 -52.27
CA LYS A 10 0.05 -22.80 -51.37
C LYS A 10 0.50 -23.86 -50.37
N LYS A 11 0.88 -23.42 -49.17
CA LYS A 11 0.66 -24.07 -47.87
C LYS A 11 1.42 -23.31 -46.78
N GLU A 12 0.69 -22.58 -45.95
CA GLU A 12 0.94 -22.54 -44.50
C GLU A 12 -0.34 -22.05 -43.82
N GLY A 13 -0.93 -22.94 -43.03
CA GLY A 13 -2.25 -22.79 -42.43
C GLY A 13 -2.24 -21.91 -41.18
N SER A 14 -3.28 -21.09 -41.06
CA SER A 14 -3.71 -20.48 -39.81
C SER A 14 -4.24 -21.57 -38.87
N LEU A 15 -3.50 -21.89 -37.83
CA LEU A 15 -3.99 -22.66 -36.68
C LEU A 15 -4.84 -21.73 -35.79
N GLU A 16 -6.14 -21.65 -36.05
CA GLU A 16 -7.10 -21.25 -35.03
C GLU A 16 -7.21 -22.41 -34.02
N ARG A 17 -6.51 -22.32 -32.90
CA ARG A 17 -6.77 -23.19 -31.74
C ARG A 17 -8.07 -22.72 -31.09
N GLN A 18 -9.14 -23.50 -31.21
CA GLN A 18 -10.25 -23.46 -30.26
C GLN A 18 -9.75 -24.07 -28.95
N ALA A 19 -9.46 -23.21 -27.95
CA ALA A 19 -9.20 -23.64 -26.59
C ALA A 19 -10.52 -24.08 -25.96
N ASP A 20 -10.53 -25.25 -25.33
CA ASP A 20 -11.69 -25.75 -24.60
C ASP A 20 -11.83 -24.93 -23.30
N LEU A 21 -12.96 -24.22 -23.13
CA LEU A 21 -13.19 -23.28 -22.02
C LEU A 21 -13.19 -23.97 -20.64
N ASN A 22 -13.24 -25.30 -20.62
CA ASN A 22 -13.19 -26.13 -19.42
C ASN A 22 -11.81 -26.77 -19.16
N ASP A 23 -10.81 -26.58 -20.02
CA ASP A 23 -9.46 -27.11 -19.78
C ASP A 23 -8.66 -26.17 -18.85
N VAL A 24 -8.53 -26.59 -17.59
CA VAL A 24 -7.81 -25.87 -16.54
C VAL A 24 -6.28 -25.83 -16.78
N ASN A 25 -5.77 -26.56 -17.78
CA ASN A 25 -4.33 -26.64 -18.12
C ASN A 25 -3.88 -25.77 -19.31
N ASP A 26 -4.78 -24.99 -19.93
CA ASP A 26 -4.40 -24.05 -20.99
C ASP A 26 -3.91 -22.69 -20.44
N GLU A 27 -2.62 -22.41 -20.68
CA GLU A 27 -1.86 -21.20 -20.28
C GLU A 27 -2.44 -19.90 -20.82
N PHE A 28 -3.34 -19.99 -21.81
CA PHE A 28 -3.99 -18.86 -22.46
C PHE A 28 -5.51 -18.82 -22.24
N ALA A 29 -6.10 -19.78 -21.51
CA ALA A 29 -7.55 -19.85 -21.28
C ALA A 29 -8.12 -18.60 -20.59
N TYR A 30 -7.30 -17.92 -19.77
CA TYR A 30 -7.69 -16.66 -19.13
C TYR A 30 -7.98 -15.52 -20.13
N LEU A 31 -7.51 -15.61 -21.38
CA LEU A 31 -7.74 -14.60 -22.42
C LEU A 31 -9.15 -14.67 -23.05
N GLN A 32 -9.86 -15.80 -22.90
CA GLN A 32 -11.20 -16.02 -23.49
C GLN A 32 -12.35 -15.94 -22.48
N ARG A 33 -12.06 -15.71 -21.19
CA ARG A 33 -13.10 -15.53 -20.17
C ARG A 33 -13.73 -14.14 -20.32
N ASN A 34 -15.06 -14.04 -20.22
CA ASN A 34 -15.90 -12.87 -20.52
C ASN A 34 -15.67 -11.60 -19.65
N GLU A 35 -14.51 -11.45 -19.01
CA GLU A 35 -14.14 -10.29 -18.21
C GLU A 35 -12.74 -9.77 -18.61
N PHE A 36 -12.62 -8.44 -18.64
CA PHE A 36 -11.50 -7.70 -19.21
C PHE A 36 -10.12 -8.12 -18.63
N THR A 37 -9.27 -8.74 -19.45
CA THR A 37 -7.84 -8.92 -19.13
C THR A 37 -6.99 -7.92 -19.89
N SER A 38 -6.02 -7.29 -19.22
CA SER A 38 -5.12 -6.30 -19.85
C SER A 38 -4.17 -6.90 -20.90
N GLU A 39 -4.28 -8.21 -21.15
CA GLU A 39 -3.43 -9.00 -22.02
C GLU A 39 -4.06 -9.23 -23.40
N VAL A 40 -5.40 -9.21 -23.54
CA VAL A 40 -6.10 -9.50 -24.80
C VAL A 40 -5.80 -8.44 -25.88
N PHE A 41 -5.97 -7.16 -25.55
CA PHE A 41 -5.80 -6.04 -26.49
C PHE A 41 -4.53 -5.24 -26.19
N LYS A 42 -3.40 -5.95 -26.00
CA LYS A 42 -2.10 -5.37 -25.70
C LYS A 42 -1.27 -5.17 -26.98
N ILE A 43 -0.61 -4.03 -27.10
CA ILE A 43 0.38 -3.78 -28.16
C ILE A 43 1.75 -3.52 -27.54
N GLU A 44 2.79 -3.84 -28.28
CA GLU A 44 4.17 -3.50 -27.97
C GLU A 44 4.62 -2.34 -28.87
N VAL A 45 4.94 -1.20 -28.26
CA VAL A 45 5.44 0.00 -28.95
C VAL A 45 6.95 0.09 -28.76
N ARG A 46 7.71 -0.07 -29.84
CA ARG A 46 9.16 -0.05 -29.89
C ARG A 46 9.71 1.27 -30.42
N ASN A 47 11.02 1.44 -30.26
CA ASN A 47 11.80 2.58 -30.76
C ASN A 47 11.42 3.91 -30.09
N LEU A 48 10.97 3.86 -28.83
CA LEU A 48 10.54 5.02 -28.05
C LEU A 48 11.73 5.89 -27.58
N GLY A 49 12.96 5.33 -27.56
CA GLY A 49 14.12 5.99 -26.97
C GLY A 49 13.96 6.14 -25.45
N TYR A 50 14.61 7.14 -24.85
CA TYR A 50 14.38 7.45 -23.43
C TYR A 50 13.05 8.21 -23.27
N PHE A 51 12.14 7.66 -22.46
CA PHE A 51 10.82 8.26 -22.22
C PHE A 51 10.34 8.12 -20.77
N GLY A 52 9.48 9.07 -20.36
CA GLY A 52 8.67 8.96 -19.15
C GLY A 52 7.28 8.41 -19.46
N ILE A 53 6.71 7.57 -18.57
CA ILE A 53 5.36 7.00 -18.74
C ILE A 53 4.31 8.11 -18.88
N GLY A 54 4.43 9.18 -18.09
CA GLY A 54 3.52 10.34 -18.17
C GLY A 54 3.59 11.08 -19.51
N GLU A 55 4.78 11.17 -20.10
CA GLU A 55 4.99 11.80 -21.41
C GLU A 55 4.38 10.95 -22.54
N LEU A 56 4.60 9.64 -22.51
CA LEU A 56 3.99 8.70 -23.44
C LEU A 56 2.45 8.71 -23.30
N LYS A 57 1.94 8.79 -22.08
CA LYS A 57 0.50 8.91 -21.82
C LYS A 57 -0.09 10.18 -22.43
N LYS A 58 0.60 11.33 -22.34
CA LYS A 58 0.20 12.58 -22.98
C LYS A 58 0.21 12.46 -24.51
N LEU A 59 1.23 11.82 -25.10
CA LEU A 59 1.26 11.56 -26.54
C LEU A 59 0.04 10.75 -26.98
N LEU A 60 -0.19 9.60 -26.34
CA LEU A 60 -1.25 8.66 -26.72
C LEU A 60 -2.65 9.26 -26.52
N ARG A 61 -2.94 9.82 -25.34
CA ARG A 61 -4.27 10.34 -25.00
C ARG A 61 -4.54 11.71 -25.61
N ASN A 62 -3.62 12.67 -25.43
CA ASN A 62 -3.92 14.07 -25.74
C ASN A 62 -3.69 14.38 -27.21
N LYS A 63 -2.58 13.88 -27.78
CA LYS A 63 -2.16 14.18 -29.15
C LYS A 63 -2.71 13.18 -30.18
N LEU A 64 -2.64 11.89 -29.88
CA LEU A 64 -3.07 10.83 -30.81
C LEU A 64 -4.52 10.36 -30.60
N LYS A 65 -5.19 10.86 -29.55
CA LYS A 65 -6.59 10.55 -29.22
C LYS A 65 -6.85 9.03 -29.17
N LEU A 66 -5.89 8.29 -28.62
CA LEU A 66 -5.99 6.85 -28.38
C LEU A 66 -6.51 6.62 -26.96
N ASP A 67 -7.58 5.85 -26.83
CA ASP A 67 -8.15 5.51 -25.52
C ASP A 67 -7.48 4.26 -24.94
N MET A 68 -6.34 4.47 -24.29
CA MET A 68 -5.58 3.39 -23.65
C MET A 68 -5.97 3.18 -22.19
N SER A 69 -6.00 1.91 -21.75
CA SER A 69 -6.34 1.52 -20.37
C SER A 69 -5.11 1.50 -19.46
N LYS A 70 -3.99 0.97 -19.93
CA LYS A 70 -2.76 0.79 -19.14
C LYS A 70 -1.51 0.93 -20.00
N ILE A 71 -0.43 1.41 -19.39
CA ILE A 71 0.91 1.40 -19.99
C ILE A 71 1.84 0.69 -18.99
N LYS A 72 2.59 -0.30 -19.47
CA LYS A 72 3.70 -0.93 -18.74
C LYS A 72 4.98 -0.74 -19.54
N SER A 73 6.12 -0.55 -18.89
CA SER A 73 7.41 -0.54 -19.57
C SER A 73 8.38 -1.44 -18.80
N PRO A 74 9.18 -2.28 -19.47
CA PRO A 74 10.23 -3.06 -18.83
C PRO A 74 11.31 -2.18 -18.22
N THR A 75 12.12 -2.77 -17.34
CA THR A 75 13.18 -2.12 -16.56
C THR A 75 14.17 -1.30 -17.41
N HIS A 76 14.34 -1.64 -18.70
CA HIS A 76 15.24 -0.95 -19.63
C HIS A 76 14.57 0.04 -20.60
N LYS A 77 13.28 0.39 -20.46
CA LYS A 77 12.56 1.47 -21.19
C LYS A 77 12.84 1.61 -22.71
N GLU A 78 13.23 0.56 -23.42
CA GLU A 78 13.42 0.62 -24.88
C GLU A 78 12.09 0.50 -25.64
N PHE A 79 11.08 -0.07 -24.97
CA PHE A 79 9.73 -0.27 -25.46
C PHE A 79 8.68 -0.16 -24.34
N ALA A 80 7.42 -0.06 -24.73
CA ALA A 80 6.29 -0.02 -23.81
C ALA A 80 5.19 -0.97 -24.29
N PHE A 81 4.52 -1.63 -23.35
CA PHE A 81 3.24 -2.27 -23.57
C PHE A 81 2.12 -1.26 -23.33
N VAL A 82 1.20 -1.16 -24.29
CA VAL A 82 0.00 -0.33 -24.19
C VAL A 82 -1.23 -1.23 -24.33
N CYS A 83 -2.12 -1.18 -23.35
CA CYS A 83 -3.32 -2.00 -23.30
C CYS A 83 -4.54 -1.17 -23.73
N PHE A 84 -5.47 -1.79 -24.46
CA PHE A 84 -6.72 -1.19 -24.94
C PHE A 84 -7.92 -1.95 -24.39
N ARG A 85 -9.12 -1.35 -24.50
CA ARG A 85 -10.38 -1.95 -24.05
C ARG A 85 -11.10 -2.75 -25.13
N SER A 86 -10.75 -2.52 -26.39
CA SER A 86 -11.36 -3.20 -27.54
C SER A 86 -10.31 -3.55 -28.60
N GLN A 87 -10.61 -4.56 -29.41
CA GLN A 87 -9.82 -4.92 -30.59
C GLN A 87 -9.77 -3.77 -31.61
N ALA A 88 -10.88 -3.01 -31.74
CA ALA A 88 -10.97 -1.86 -32.63
C ALA A 88 -9.96 -0.76 -32.22
N ASP A 89 -9.86 -0.46 -30.92
CA ASP A 89 -8.90 0.52 -30.40
C ASP A 89 -7.46 0.04 -30.53
N GLN A 90 -7.21 -1.25 -30.33
CA GLN A 90 -5.90 -1.86 -30.52
C GLN A 90 -5.42 -1.72 -31.97
N GLN A 91 -6.28 -2.07 -32.94
CA GLN A 91 -5.95 -1.96 -34.37
C GLN A 91 -5.78 -0.51 -34.80
N LYS A 92 -6.64 0.40 -34.31
CA LYS A 92 -6.52 1.84 -34.53
C LYS A 92 -5.19 2.38 -34.01
N ALA A 93 -4.77 1.96 -32.81
CA ALA A 93 -3.50 2.35 -32.23
C ALA A 93 -2.29 1.83 -33.04
N ILE A 94 -2.32 0.57 -33.49
CA ILE A 94 -1.27 0.00 -34.33
C ILE A 94 -1.13 0.80 -35.64
N LYS A 95 -2.25 1.12 -36.29
CA LYS A 95 -2.27 1.89 -37.55
C LYS A 95 -1.72 3.31 -37.36
N ILE A 96 -2.03 3.96 -36.25
CA ILE A 96 -1.59 5.33 -35.96
C ILE A 96 -0.12 5.38 -35.52
N LEU A 97 0.32 4.41 -34.72
CA LEU A 97 1.66 4.41 -34.13
C LEU A 97 2.73 3.89 -35.10
N ASN A 98 2.39 2.96 -35.99
CA ASN A 98 3.33 2.51 -37.02
C ASN A 98 3.64 3.65 -37.99
N GLY A 99 4.91 4.04 -38.06
CA GLY A 99 5.36 5.15 -38.92
C GLY A 99 5.28 6.53 -38.25
N TYR A 100 4.77 6.63 -37.03
CA TYR A 100 4.70 7.91 -36.32
C TYR A 100 6.09 8.39 -35.88
N LYS A 101 6.47 9.61 -36.26
CA LYS A 101 7.76 10.21 -35.87
C LYS A 101 7.64 10.86 -34.49
N TRP A 102 8.34 10.31 -33.50
CA TRP A 102 8.42 10.85 -32.15
C TRP A 102 9.87 10.92 -31.67
N LYS A 103 10.29 12.09 -31.18
CA LYS A 103 11.68 12.37 -30.75
C LYS A 103 12.73 11.97 -31.78
N GLY A 104 12.47 12.27 -33.06
CA GLY A 104 13.36 11.93 -34.17
C GLY A 104 13.35 10.45 -34.59
N LYS A 105 12.65 9.57 -33.85
CA LYS A 105 12.55 8.14 -34.13
C LYS A 105 11.19 7.78 -34.72
N ILE A 106 11.17 6.78 -35.60
CA ILE A 106 9.93 6.25 -36.17
C ILE A 106 9.47 5.10 -35.28
N LEU A 107 8.27 5.23 -34.71
CA LEU A 107 7.69 4.23 -33.83
C LEU A 107 7.22 3.01 -34.63
N ARG A 108 7.28 1.86 -33.95
CA ARG A 108 6.74 0.59 -34.45
C ARG A 108 5.86 -0.03 -33.39
N ALA A 109 4.64 -0.38 -33.74
CA ALA A 109 3.64 -0.96 -32.88
C ALA A 109 3.22 -2.33 -33.42
N PHE A 110 3.25 -3.34 -32.55
CA PHE A 110 2.90 -4.72 -32.88
C PHE A 110 1.86 -5.23 -31.89
N VAL A 111 1.00 -6.16 -32.31
CA VAL A 111 0.21 -6.95 -31.35
C VAL A 111 1.19 -7.66 -30.42
N ALA A 112 1.05 -7.45 -29.12
CA ALA A 112 1.93 -8.12 -28.16
C ALA A 112 1.50 -9.59 -28.04
N LYS A 113 2.45 -10.52 -28.04
CA LYS A 113 2.15 -11.91 -27.67
C LYS A 113 1.65 -11.91 -26.23
N ALA A 114 0.50 -12.55 -25.98
CA ALA A 114 0.01 -12.75 -24.64
C ALA A 114 1.09 -13.48 -23.83
N SER A 115 1.36 -13.02 -22.62
CA SER A 115 2.29 -13.72 -21.74
C SER A 115 1.56 -14.89 -21.10
N ALA A 116 2.22 -16.05 -20.99
CA ALA A 116 1.66 -17.16 -20.24
C ALA A 116 1.39 -16.73 -18.79
N ASP A 117 0.29 -17.21 -18.21
CA ASP A 117 -0.02 -16.95 -16.80
C ASP A 117 1.15 -17.44 -15.92
N PRO A 118 1.76 -16.58 -15.07
CA PRO A 118 2.88 -16.96 -14.22
C PRO A 118 2.62 -18.17 -13.32
N LEU A 119 1.38 -18.35 -12.84
CA LEU A 119 0.97 -19.50 -12.01
C LEU A 119 0.87 -20.76 -12.84
N GLN A 120 0.28 -20.70 -14.03
CA GLN A 120 0.21 -21.86 -14.91
C GLN A 120 1.58 -22.27 -15.45
N LYS A 121 2.42 -21.29 -15.79
CA LYS A 121 3.82 -21.52 -16.16
C LYS A 121 4.54 -22.28 -15.04
N LYS A 122 4.39 -21.84 -13.79
CA LYS A 122 4.97 -22.52 -12.63
C LYS A 122 4.41 -23.93 -12.43
N ARG A 123 3.09 -24.13 -12.53
CA ARG A 123 2.46 -25.47 -12.45
C ARG A 123 2.96 -26.42 -13.54
N LYS A 124 3.24 -25.93 -14.75
CA LYS A 124 3.84 -26.76 -15.81
C LYS A 124 5.32 -27.03 -15.60
N GLU A 125 6.08 -26.06 -15.10
CA GLU A 125 7.47 -26.28 -14.67
C GLU A 125 7.52 -27.33 -13.55
N GLU A 126 6.59 -27.30 -12.60
CA GLU A 126 6.44 -28.31 -11.53
C GLU A 126 6.03 -29.68 -12.10
N ASN A 127 5.02 -29.76 -12.99
CA ASN A 127 4.58 -31.01 -13.62
C ASN A 127 5.58 -31.61 -14.63
N GLN A 128 6.48 -30.82 -15.22
CA GLN A 128 7.54 -31.30 -16.12
C GLN A 128 8.78 -31.80 -15.38
N ASN A 129 8.98 -31.37 -14.13
CA ASN A 129 10.15 -31.70 -13.31
C ASN A 129 10.12 -33.09 -12.65
N ASP A 130 9.07 -33.89 -12.86
CA ASP A 130 9.00 -35.29 -12.41
C ASP A 130 9.99 -36.23 -13.15
N LYS A 131 10.77 -35.76 -14.14
CA LYS A 131 11.74 -36.60 -14.88
C LYS A 131 13.18 -36.08 -15.02
N GLN A 132 13.58 -34.96 -14.42
CA GLN A 132 15.02 -34.60 -14.36
C GLN A 132 15.29 -33.51 -13.32
N THR A 133 16.11 -33.84 -12.32
CA THR A 133 16.62 -32.93 -11.27
C THR A 133 17.52 -31.84 -11.85
N TYR A 134 16.97 -30.63 -12.02
CA TYR A 134 17.73 -29.38 -12.03
C TYR A 134 17.15 -28.46 -10.94
N PRO A 135 17.99 -27.66 -10.23
CA PRO A 135 17.55 -26.97 -9.02
C PRO A 135 16.78 -25.70 -9.38
N VAL A 136 15.45 -25.78 -9.49
CA VAL A 136 14.60 -24.58 -9.40
C VAL A 136 14.35 -24.28 -7.93
N ASN A 137 15.43 -23.93 -7.22
CA ASN A 137 15.40 -23.69 -5.78
C ASN A 137 15.14 -22.20 -5.51
N LYS A 138 13.94 -21.70 -5.85
CA LYS A 138 13.39 -20.54 -5.14
C LYS A 138 12.54 -21.10 -4.02
N LYS A 139 13.18 -21.33 -2.86
CA LYS A 139 12.49 -21.68 -1.61
C LYS A 139 11.31 -20.71 -1.44
N GLN A 140 10.10 -21.25 -1.35
CA GLN A 140 8.91 -20.44 -1.11
C GLN A 140 9.09 -19.74 0.23
N ARG A 141 8.87 -18.42 0.24
CA ARG A 141 9.05 -17.59 1.42
C ARG A 141 7.99 -17.99 2.45
N THR A 142 8.39 -18.19 3.70
CA THR A 142 7.45 -18.39 4.82
C THR A 142 6.75 -17.08 5.17
N SER A 143 5.60 -17.13 5.84
CA SER A 143 4.91 -15.91 6.32
C SER A 143 5.76 -15.15 7.33
N ALA A 144 6.55 -15.84 8.17
CA ALA A 144 7.52 -15.22 9.06
C ALA A 144 8.63 -14.50 8.28
N GLU A 145 9.23 -15.13 7.27
CA GLU A 145 10.19 -14.47 6.39
C GLU A 145 9.56 -13.28 5.67
N ALA A 146 8.26 -13.33 5.34
CA ALA A 146 7.50 -12.26 4.67
C ALA A 146 7.22 -11.04 5.55
N THR A 147 6.90 -11.27 6.82
CA THR A 147 6.33 -10.25 7.72
C THR A 147 7.29 -9.82 8.82
N CYS A 148 8.12 -10.73 9.31
CA CYS A 148 9.10 -10.50 10.37
C CYS A 148 10.43 -11.20 10.02
N PRO A 149 11.16 -10.76 8.98
CA PRO A 149 12.32 -11.45 8.43
C PRO A 149 13.49 -11.63 9.41
N LEU A 150 13.56 -10.80 10.46
CA LEU A 150 14.58 -10.88 11.50
C LEU A 150 14.14 -11.68 12.73
N ALA A 151 12.93 -12.25 12.76
CA ALA A 151 12.39 -12.92 13.95
C ALA A 151 13.22 -14.11 14.45
N GLY A 152 13.99 -14.76 13.56
CA GLY A 152 14.91 -15.84 13.94
C GLY A 152 16.24 -15.38 14.54
N MET A 153 16.51 -14.07 14.57
CA MET A 153 17.72 -13.48 15.12
C MET A 153 17.46 -12.94 16.53
N PRO A 154 18.37 -13.14 17.50
CA PRO A 154 18.27 -12.53 18.82
C PRO A 154 18.08 -11.01 18.73
N TYR A 155 17.20 -10.43 19.56
CA TYR A 155 16.81 -9.03 19.42
C TYR A 155 17.99 -8.04 19.44
N GLU A 156 18.98 -8.28 20.31
CA GLU A 156 20.21 -7.48 20.38
C GLU A 156 21.02 -7.50 19.08
N GLU A 157 21.03 -8.64 18.38
CA GLU A 157 21.68 -8.73 17.07
C GLU A 157 20.87 -8.00 16.00
N GLN A 158 19.53 -8.00 16.10
CA GLN A 158 18.69 -7.21 15.20
C GLN A 158 19.00 -5.70 15.36
N LEU A 159 19.17 -5.22 16.59
CA LEU A 159 19.52 -3.82 16.86
C LEU A 159 20.90 -3.47 16.30
N LYS A 160 21.89 -4.35 16.47
CA LYS A 160 23.22 -4.18 15.90
C LYS A 160 23.17 -4.14 14.37
N GLN A 161 22.47 -5.09 13.74
CA GLN A 161 22.32 -5.12 12.29
C GLN A 161 21.60 -3.88 11.76
N LYS A 162 20.51 -3.45 12.41
CA LYS A 162 19.79 -2.21 12.05
C LYS A 162 20.70 -0.98 12.18
N SER A 163 21.50 -0.90 13.25
CA SER A 163 22.44 0.19 13.48
C SER A 163 23.54 0.24 12.40
N SER A 164 24.19 -0.90 12.10
CA SER A 164 25.21 -0.97 11.05
C SER A 164 24.66 -0.62 9.66
N ASN A 165 23.47 -1.11 9.32
CA ASN A 165 22.81 -0.77 8.06
C ASN A 165 22.54 0.74 7.96
N MET A 166 22.13 1.38 9.06
CA MET A 166 21.86 2.82 9.11
C MET A 166 23.14 3.64 8.99
N GLU A 167 24.23 3.23 9.65
CA GLU A 167 25.53 3.88 9.53
C GLU A 167 26.05 3.87 8.09
N GLU A 168 25.93 2.73 7.39
CA GLU A 168 26.32 2.61 5.99
C GLU A 168 25.47 3.52 5.08
N LEU A 169 24.16 3.56 5.33
CA LEU A 169 23.22 4.41 4.59
C LEU A 169 23.54 5.90 4.79
N ILE A 170 23.76 6.31 6.04
CA ILE A 170 24.14 7.69 6.39
C ILE A 170 25.47 8.06 5.72
N LYS A 171 26.47 7.18 5.76
CA LYS A 171 27.77 7.41 5.09
C LYS A 171 27.59 7.63 3.59
N THR A 172 26.75 6.82 2.95
CA THR A 172 26.43 6.93 1.53
C THR A 172 25.77 8.28 1.22
N PHE A 173 24.71 8.63 1.95
CA PHE A 173 24.01 9.90 1.74
C PHE A 173 24.85 11.13 2.05
N LYS A 174 25.69 11.11 3.10
CA LYS A 174 26.65 12.21 3.38
C LYS A 174 27.55 12.44 2.16
N GLY A 175 28.10 11.37 1.58
CA GLY A 175 28.96 11.46 0.40
C GLY A 175 28.24 12.02 -0.84
N GLU A 176 26.99 11.63 -1.07
CA GLU A 176 26.18 12.16 -2.18
C GLU A 176 25.79 13.62 -1.98
N LEU A 177 25.37 14.00 -0.77
CA LEU A 177 24.96 15.37 -0.44
C LEU A 177 26.13 16.36 -0.53
N ILE A 178 27.33 15.98 -0.07
CA ILE A 178 28.53 16.82 -0.18
C ILE A 178 28.92 17.08 -1.63
N LYS A 179 28.75 16.08 -2.52
CA LYS A 179 29.00 16.24 -3.96
C LYS A 179 28.03 17.24 -4.60
N ILE A 180 26.77 17.23 -4.17
CA ILE A 180 25.72 18.13 -4.68
C ILE A 180 25.87 19.54 -4.10
N ASN A 181 26.15 19.64 -2.80
CA ASN A 181 26.31 20.90 -2.09
C ASN A 181 27.52 20.86 -1.15
N LYS A 182 28.66 21.37 -1.62
CA LYS A 182 29.90 21.43 -0.83
C LYS A 182 29.77 22.18 0.49
N SER A 183 28.87 23.16 0.57
CA SER A 183 28.64 23.92 1.81
C SER A 183 28.02 23.07 2.93
N ALA A 184 27.42 21.92 2.59
CA ALA A 184 26.86 20.99 3.57
C ALA A 184 27.90 20.09 4.25
N SER A 185 29.18 20.13 3.85
CA SER A 185 30.23 19.24 4.41
C SER A 185 30.33 19.33 5.92
N LYS A 186 30.48 20.54 6.46
CA LYS A 186 30.67 20.75 7.90
C LYS A 186 29.45 20.30 8.73
N PRO A 187 28.20 20.73 8.42
CA PRO A 187 27.01 20.21 9.12
C PRO A 187 26.86 18.69 9.05
N LEU A 188 27.20 18.07 7.92
CA LEU A 188 27.12 16.62 7.74
C LEU A 188 28.25 15.88 8.48
N GLU A 189 29.44 16.46 8.60
CA GLU A 189 30.52 15.92 9.43
C GLU A 189 30.16 15.96 10.92
N ASP A 190 29.55 17.05 11.36
CA ASP A 190 29.10 17.24 12.74
C ASP A 190 27.88 16.36 13.12
N PHE A 191 27.13 15.86 12.13
CA PHE A 191 25.99 14.96 12.37
C PHE A 191 26.43 13.63 12.98
N LYS A 192 25.91 13.35 14.18
CA LYS A 192 26.12 12.09 14.92
C LYS A 192 24.87 11.23 14.89
N PHE A 193 25.04 9.98 14.50
CA PHE A 193 24.01 8.97 14.65
C PHE A 193 24.00 8.48 16.09
N GLU A 194 22.87 8.58 16.78
CA GLU A 194 22.73 8.17 18.19
C GLU A 194 22.49 6.67 18.38
N GLY A 195 22.33 5.91 17.28
CA GLY A 195 22.00 4.49 17.32
C GLY A 195 20.52 4.21 17.11
N VAL A 196 20.15 2.92 17.20
CA VAL A 196 18.77 2.46 17.11
C VAL A 196 18.22 2.21 18.50
N GLU A 197 17.12 2.88 18.84
CA GLU A 197 16.42 2.69 20.11
C GLU A 197 15.65 1.35 20.13
N PRO A 198 15.74 0.58 21.24
CA PRO A 198 14.97 -0.65 21.40
C PRO A 198 13.47 -0.36 21.59
N SER A 199 12.64 -1.22 21.04
CA SER A 199 11.20 -1.24 21.31
C SER A 199 10.95 -1.85 22.70
N PRO A 200 10.11 -1.22 23.55
CA PRO A 200 9.74 -1.82 24.83
C PRO A 200 8.95 -3.12 24.66
N GLN A 201 8.29 -3.29 23.52
CA GLN A 201 7.52 -4.48 23.19
C GLN A 201 7.99 -5.06 21.85
N ILE A 202 8.50 -6.29 21.88
CA ILE A 202 9.12 -6.96 20.72
C ILE A 202 8.27 -8.10 20.14
N THR A 203 7.21 -8.50 20.86
CA THR A 203 6.22 -9.50 20.43
C THR A 203 4.82 -8.96 20.63
N GLY A 204 3.88 -9.37 19.78
CA GLY A 204 2.48 -8.95 19.84
C GLY A 204 2.27 -7.42 19.76
N TYR A 205 3.27 -6.68 19.29
CA TYR A 205 3.26 -5.21 19.28
C TYR A 205 2.34 -4.65 18.20
N ARG A 206 2.04 -5.43 17.16
CA ARG A 206 1.41 -4.94 15.93
C ARG A 206 -0.09 -4.79 16.10
N ASN A 207 -0.54 -3.56 16.33
CA ASN A 207 -1.95 -3.22 16.56
C ASN A 207 -2.81 -3.09 15.29
N LYS A 208 -2.22 -3.15 14.08
CA LYS A 208 -2.93 -3.18 12.79
C LYS A 208 -2.37 -4.26 11.87
N ASN A 209 -3.24 -5.18 11.46
CA ASN A 209 -2.90 -6.35 10.65
C ASN A 209 -3.84 -6.45 9.44
N GLU A 210 -3.27 -6.68 8.27
CA GLU A 210 -4.02 -6.84 7.02
C GLU A 210 -3.81 -8.26 6.51
N PHE A 211 -4.78 -9.13 6.78
CA PHE A 211 -4.76 -10.53 6.39
C PHE A 211 -5.41 -10.72 5.02
N THR A 212 -4.86 -11.61 4.22
CA THR A 212 -5.48 -12.14 3.00
C THR A 212 -6.34 -13.34 3.35
N VAL A 213 -7.50 -13.46 2.71
CA VAL A 213 -8.31 -14.68 2.71
C VAL A 213 -7.97 -15.45 1.44
N GLY A 214 -7.60 -16.72 1.57
CA GLY A 214 -7.21 -17.54 0.42
C GLY A 214 -7.15 -19.02 0.78
N LYS A 215 -6.34 -19.78 0.04
CA LYS A 215 -6.15 -21.21 0.27
C LYS A 215 -4.68 -21.52 0.57
N ASN A 216 -4.42 -22.50 1.43
CA ASN A 216 -3.07 -23.03 1.68
C ASN A 216 -2.68 -24.06 0.59
N SER A 217 -1.50 -24.66 0.71
CA SER A 217 -1.01 -25.72 -0.18
C SER A 217 -1.94 -26.93 -0.29
N ASN A 218 -2.74 -27.20 0.75
CA ASN A 218 -3.68 -28.32 0.80
C ASN A 218 -5.05 -27.97 0.20
N GLY A 219 -5.25 -26.73 -0.25
CA GLY A 219 -6.52 -26.22 -0.76
C GLY A 219 -7.52 -25.81 0.32
N GLU A 220 -7.11 -25.79 1.59
CA GLU A 220 -7.97 -25.41 2.70
C GLU A 220 -8.05 -23.88 2.81
N ILE A 221 -9.23 -23.36 3.18
CA ILE A 221 -9.45 -21.93 3.37
C ILE A 221 -8.65 -21.44 4.58
N VAL A 222 -7.81 -20.43 4.37
CA VAL A 222 -6.96 -19.81 5.39
C VAL A 222 -7.07 -18.29 5.38
N VAL A 223 -7.03 -17.67 6.57
CA VAL A 223 -6.92 -16.23 6.76
C VAL A 223 -5.56 -15.91 7.37
N GLY A 224 -4.69 -15.26 6.59
CA GLY A 224 -3.34 -14.95 7.05
C GLY A 224 -2.52 -14.18 6.04
N PHE A 225 -1.27 -14.56 5.81
CA PHE A 225 -0.37 -13.83 4.90
C PHE A 225 -0.04 -14.62 3.65
N ARG A 226 0.03 -13.92 2.51
CA ARG A 226 0.48 -14.54 1.26
C ARG A 226 1.96 -14.89 1.33
N LEU A 227 2.30 -16.08 0.85
CA LEU A 227 3.68 -16.57 0.78
C LEU A 227 4.45 -16.08 -0.46
N GLY A 228 3.74 -15.55 -1.45
CA GLY A 228 4.32 -14.99 -2.67
C GLY A 228 3.36 -14.02 -3.36
N SER A 229 3.85 -13.35 -4.40
CA SER A 229 2.99 -12.58 -5.28
C SER A 229 2.48 -13.44 -6.44
N TYR A 230 1.39 -13.00 -7.07
CA TYR A 230 0.92 -13.59 -8.33
C TYR A 230 2.03 -13.59 -9.40
N ALA A 231 2.89 -12.57 -9.41
CA ALA A 231 4.04 -12.50 -10.30
C ALA A 231 5.14 -13.55 -9.98
N ASP A 232 5.21 -14.02 -8.73
CA ASP A 232 6.09 -15.10 -8.30
C ASP A 232 5.44 -16.49 -8.48
N GLY A 233 4.25 -16.55 -9.08
CA GLY A 233 3.53 -17.80 -9.28
C GLY A 233 3.02 -18.41 -7.97
N SER A 234 2.65 -17.62 -6.95
CA SER A 234 1.99 -18.15 -5.76
C SER A 234 0.88 -17.21 -5.27
N VAL A 235 -0.27 -17.81 -4.95
CA VAL A 235 -1.40 -17.16 -4.27
C VAL A 235 -1.68 -17.81 -2.90
N GLU A 236 -0.75 -18.66 -2.44
CA GLU A 236 -0.91 -19.42 -1.21
C GLU A 236 -0.91 -18.50 0.01
N VAL A 237 -1.80 -18.80 0.95
CA VAL A 237 -1.94 -18.10 2.23
C VAL A 237 -1.53 -19.03 3.37
N SER A 238 -0.72 -18.50 4.29
CA SER A 238 -0.25 -19.18 5.48
C SER A 238 -0.91 -18.64 6.74
N GLU A 239 -1.15 -19.56 7.67
CA GLU A 239 -1.71 -19.34 9.00
C GLU A 239 -0.87 -18.36 9.85
N VAL A 240 -1.50 -17.80 10.88
CA VAL A 240 -0.96 -16.69 11.66
C VAL A 240 -0.36 -17.07 13.02
N ASP A 241 -0.63 -18.27 13.53
CA ASP A 241 -0.40 -18.61 14.95
C ASP A 241 1.06 -18.52 15.38
N HIS A 242 1.98 -18.91 14.49
CA HIS A 242 3.42 -18.92 14.74
C HIS A 242 4.08 -17.54 14.64
N LEU A 243 3.33 -16.49 14.25
CA LEU A 243 3.90 -15.17 14.01
C LEU A 243 4.04 -14.39 15.34
N PRO A 244 5.27 -13.99 15.71
CA PRO A 244 5.53 -13.39 17.03
C PRO A 244 5.10 -11.93 17.13
N HIS A 245 4.99 -11.21 16.02
CA HIS A 245 4.63 -9.79 16.01
C HIS A 245 3.13 -9.55 16.17
N LEU A 246 2.30 -10.58 15.97
CA LEU A 246 0.84 -10.50 16.08
C LEU A 246 0.38 -10.69 17.53
N PRO A 247 -0.48 -9.81 18.06
CA PRO A 247 -1.13 -10.02 19.35
C PRO A 247 -2.15 -11.17 19.27
N ASP A 248 -2.43 -11.81 20.40
CA ASP A 248 -3.38 -12.93 20.48
C ASP A 248 -4.79 -12.53 20.02
N ALA A 249 -5.21 -11.29 20.27
CA ALA A 249 -6.45 -10.72 19.78
C ALA A 249 -6.53 -10.72 18.23
N ALA A 250 -5.43 -10.40 17.54
CA ALA A 250 -5.39 -10.43 16.09
C ALA A 250 -5.38 -11.86 15.55
N LYS A 251 -4.69 -12.79 16.23
CA LYS A 251 -4.72 -14.23 15.90
C LYS A 251 -6.11 -14.82 16.12
N TRP A 252 -6.79 -14.42 17.19
CA TRP A 252 -8.19 -14.79 17.46
C TRP A 252 -9.09 -14.32 16.32
N ALA A 253 -9.00 -13.03 15.93
CA ALA A 253 -9.82 -12.47 14.86
C ALA A 253 -9.62 -13.18 13.52
N ALA A 254 -8.37 -13.52 13.16
CA ALA A 254 -8.07 -14.29 11.97
C ALA A 254 -8.69 -15.70 12.03
N ARG A 255 -8.55 -16.41 13.15
CA ARG A 255 -9.10 -17.77 13.34
C ARG A 255 -10.63 -17.79 13.32
N THR A 256 -11.29 -16.85 13.99
CA THR A 256 -12.76 -16.77 13.98
C THR A 256 -13.26 -16.39 12.59
N PHE A 257 -12.60 -15.46 11.91
CA PHE A 257 -13.00 -15.12 10.56
C PHE A 257 -12.78 -16.28 9.58
N GLN A 258 -11.70 -17.04 9.72
CA GLN A 258 -11.46 -18.26 8.96
C GLN A 258 -12.57 -19.30 9.17
N GLN A 259 -13.02 -19.48 10.41
CA GLN A 259 -14.17 -20.34 10.70
C GLN A 259 -15.43 -19.84 10.02
N LEU A 260 -15.73 -18.54 10.06
CA LEU A 260 -16.88 -17.95 9.36
C LEU A 260 -16.81 -18.27 7.86
N VAL A 261 -15.71 -17.93 7.20
CA VAL A 261 -15.55 -18.13 5.75
C VAL A 261 -15.69 -19.61 5.36
N ARG A 262 -15.23 -20.55 6.21
CA ARG A 262 -15.38 -22.00 5.97
C ARG A 262 -16.83 -22.50 6.05
N HIS A 263 -17.72 -21.81 6.77
CA HIS A 263 -19.13 -22.16 6.88
C HIS A 263 -20.02 -21.35 5.92
N SER A 264 -19.49 -20.26 5.37
CA SER A 264 -20.18 -19.45 4.37
C SER A 264 -20.29 -20.19 3.04
N LYS A 265 -21.33 -19.88 2.26
CA LYS A 265 -21.45 -20.35 0.87
C LYS A 265 -20.55 -19.57 -0.09
N TYR A 266 -19.98 -18.44 0.35
CA TYR A 266 -19.15 -17.57 -0.48
C TYR A 266 -17.67 -17.94 -0.33
N GLU A 267 -17.00 -18.17 -1.46
CA GLU A 267 -15.59 -18.59 -1.49
C GLU A 267 -14.61 -17.42 -1.30
N PRO A 268 -13.35 -17.70 -0.89
CA PRO A 268 -12.25 -16.75 -1.01
C PRO A 268 -12.07 -16.22 -2.43
N PHE A 269 -11.74 -14.94 -2.55
CA PHE A 269 -11.44 -14.31 -3.84
C PHE A 269 -10.19 -14.92 -4.48
N ASN A 270 -10.36 -15.49 -5.66
CA ASN A 270 -9.28 -16.01 -6.48
C ASN A 270 -8.88 -14.98 -7.56
N PRO A 271 -7.66 -14.40 -7.50
CA PRO A 271 -7.20 -13.43 -8.48
C PRO A 271 -6.91 -14.04 -9.87
N GLU A 272 -6.81 -15.36 -10.01
CA GLU A 272 -6.65 -16.05 -11.31
C GLU A 272 -7.95 -16.05 -12.12
N THR A 273 -9.07 -16.29 -11.43
CA THR A 273 -10.40 -16.47 -12.04
C THR A 273 -11.30 -15.25 -11.88
N ASN A 274 -10.92 -14.28 -11.05
CA ASN A 274 -11.78 -13.20 -10.54
C ASN A 274 -13.10 -13.74 -9.93
N SER A 275 -13.07 -14.94 -9.37
CA SER A 275 -14.22 -15.56 -8.71
C SER A 275 -14.08 -15.53 -7.19
N GLY A 276 -15.18 -15.69 -6.48
CA GLY A 276 -15.19 -15.60 -5.01
C GLY A 276 -15.20 -14.16 -4.52
N HIS A 277 -15.33 -13.99 -3.20
CA HIS A 277 -15.77 -12.74 -2.60
C HIS A 277 -14.90 -12.32 -1.41
N PHE A 278 -14.62 -13.22 -0.46
CA PHE A 278 -13.79 -12.87 0.69
C PHE A 278 -12.35 -12.63 0.28
N ARG A 279 -11.87 -11.40 0.38
CA ARG A 279 -10.55 -11.01 -0.15
C ARG A 279 -9.53 -10.72 0.93
N GLN A 280 -9.94 -9.98 1.95
CA GLN A 280 -9.04 -9.53 3.02
C GLN A 280 -9.79 -9.30 4.33
N LEU A 281 -9.07 -9.37 5.44
CA LEU A 281 -9.52 -8.95 6.76
C LEU A 281 -8.49 -7.98 7.32
N THR A 282 -8.89 -6.73 7.55
CA THR A 282 -8.07 -5.82 8.35
C THR A 282 -8.51 -5.87 9.80
N VAL A 283 -7.58 -6.10 10.70
CA VAL A 283 -7.81 -6.16 12.15
C VAL A 283 -7.03 -5.05 12.81
N ARG A 284 -7.71 -4.24 13.63
CA ARG A 284 -7.06 -3.37 14.61
C ARG A 284 -7.36 -3.85 16.02
N THR A 285 -6.37 -3.76 16.90
CA THR A 285 -6.49 -4.20 18.29
C THR A 285 -5.84 -3.18 19.21
N SER A 286 -6.49 -2.81 20.29
CA SER A 286 -5.87 -2.03 21.36
C SER A 286 -5.38 -2.96 22.47
N SER A 287 -4.08 -2.96 22.78
CA SER A 287 -3.56 -3.78 23.88
C SER A 287 -4.01 -3.28 25.25
N GLN A 288 -4.36 -1.99 25.35
CA GLN A 288 -4.76 -1.32 26.59
C GLN A 288 -6.26 -1.44 26.85
N THR A 289 -7.09 -1.09 25.87
CA THR A 289 -8.56 -1.10 26.02
C THR A 289 -9.18 -2.45 25.64
N LYS A 290 -8.39 -3.36 25.06
CA LYS A 290 -8.82 -4.68 24.56
C LYS A 290 -9.83 -4.61 23.42
N GLU A 291 -10.08 -3.43 22.87
CA GLU A 291 -11.01 -3.24 21.76
C GLU A 291 -10.46 -3.83 20.46
N ILE A 292 -11.34 -4.44 19.68
CA ILE A 292 -11.02 -5.07 18.39
C ILE A 292 -11.94 -4.49 17.31
N MET A 293 -11.33 -3.96 16.26
CA MET A 293 -12.03 -3.54 15.05
C MET A 293 -11.69 -4.46 13.88
N LEU A 294 -12.73 -4.94 13.21
CA LEU A 294 -12.64 -5.77 12.01
C LEU A 294 -13.16 -4.99 10.81
N MET A 295 -12.40 -4.99 9.71
CA MET A 295 -12.87 -4.54 8.41
C MET A 295 -12.76 -5.70 7.43
N VAL A 296 -13.90 -6.21 7.00
CA VAL A 296 -14.00 -7.34 6.07
C VAL A 296 -14.05 -6.81 4.64
N GLY A 297 -13.00 -7.11 3.88
CA GLY A 297 -12.89 -6.73 2.48
C GLY A 297 -13.49 -7.77 1.56
N ILE A 298 -14.55 -7.38 0.86
CA ILE A 298 -15.30 -8.22 -0.08
C ILE A 298 -15.09 -7.71 -1.52
N TYR A 299 -14.88 -8.65 -2.44
CA TYR A 299 -14.95 -8.38 -3.88
C TYR A 299 -16.41 -8.52 -4.35
N SER A 300 -17.06 -7.38 -4.54
CA SER A 300 -18.51 -7.30 -4.80
C SER A 300 -18.89 -7.28 -6.28
N SER A 301 -17.93 -7.26 -7.22
CA SER A 301 -18.21 -7.00 -8.64
C SER A 301 -19.20 -7.97 -9.28
N ASN A 302 -19.27 -9.20 -8.76
CA ASN A 302 -20.14 -10.26 -9.28
C ASN A 302 -21.22 -10.67 -8.26
N LEU A 303 -21.58 -9.79 -7.31
CA LEU A 303 -22.67 -9.97 -6.35
C LEU A 303 -23.85 -9.06 -6.70
N ASN A 304 -25.07 -9.55 -6.53
CA ASN A 304 -26.27 -8.70 -6.51
C ASN A 304 -26.50 -8.14 -5.09
N GLU A 305 -27.47 -7.24 -4.96
CA GLU A 305 -27.80 -6.61 -3.67
C GLU A 305 -28.23 -7.62 -2.60
N THR A 306 -29.01 -8.64 -2.98
CA THR A 306 -29.46 -9.70 -2.05
C THR A 306 -28.30 -10.48 -1.48
N ASP A 307 -27.35 -10.91 -2.33
CA ASP A 307 -26.16 -11.63 -1.88
C ASP A 307 -25.27 -10.77 -0.98
N LEU A 308 -25.16 -9.48 -1.31
CA LEU A 308 -24.38 -8.55 -0.52
C LEU A 308 -24.98 -8.38 0.89
N GLU A 309 -26.30 -8.20 0.98
CA GLU A 309 -27.00 -8.12 2.27
C GLU A 309 -26.93 -9.43 3.04
N GLU A 310 -26.96 -10.58 2.36
CA GLU A 310 -26.75 -11.88 3.01
C GLU A 310 -25.37 -12.00 3.65
N ILE A 311 -24.30 -11.62 2.94
CA ILE A 311 -22.93 -11.60 3.49
C ILE A 311 -22.86 -10.66 4.70
N LYS A 312 -23.41 -9.45 4.60
CA LYS A 312 -23.39 -8.47 5.71
C LYS A 312 -24.12 -9.02 6.94
N ASN A 313 -25.29 -9.62 6.75
CA ASN A 313 -26.05 -10.23 7.83
C ASN A 313 -25.34 -11.44 8.44
N GLU A 314 -24.66 -12.27 7.62
CA GLU A 314 -23.82 -13.37 8.11
C GLU A 314 -22.70 -12.85 9.03
N LEU A 315 -22.01 -11.78 8.61
CA LEU A 315 -20.97 -11.13 9.41
C LEU A 315 -21.51 -10.59 10.74
N ILE A 316 -22.63 -9.86 10.71
CA ILE A 316 -23.27 -9.29 11.90
C ILE A 316 -23.66 -10.40 12.86
N ASN A 317 -24.45 -11.39 12.40
CA ASN A 317 -24.97 -12.47 13.24
C ASN A 317 -23.85 -13.28 13.88
N TYR A 318 -22.77 -13.56 13.14
CA TYR A 318 -21.65 -14.34 13.64
C TYR A 318 -20.90 -13.66 14.79
N TYR A 319 -20.64 -12.35 14.67
CA TYR A 319 -19.92 -11.60 15.70
C TYR A 319 -20.82 -11.14 16.85
N ASP A 320 -22.10 -10.87 16.61
CA ASP A 320 -23.08 -10.59 17.66
C ASP A 320 -23.28 -11.81 18.58
N THR A 321 -23.52 -12.99 17.98
CA THR A 321 -23.67 -14.25 18.75
C THR A 321 -22.43 -14.56 19.59
N ARG A 322 -21.23 -14.34 19.05
CA ARG A 322 -19.97 -14.54 19.77
C ARG A 322 -19.75 -13.54 20.89
N SER A 323 -20.28 -12.33 20.76
CA SER A 323 -20.18 -11.31 21.80
C SER A 323 -20.93 -11.72 23.07
N GLY A 324 -21.91 -12.62 22.97
CA GLY A 324 -22.62 -13.22 24.10
C GLY A 324 -21.99 -14.49 24.69
N GLN A 325 -20.86 -14.97 24.16
CA GLN A 325 -20.16 -16.16 24.66
C GLN A 325 -19.01 -15.77 25.60
N GLU A 326 -18.69 -16.61 26.59
CA GLU A 326 -17.47 -16.45 27.37
C GLU A 326 -16.24 -16.64 26.46
N SER A 327 -15.65 -15.53 26.05
CA SER A 327 -14.44 -15.45 25.26
C SER A 327 -13.51 -14.41 25.86
N GLN A 328 -12.20 -14.65 25.76
CA GLN A 328 -11.18 -13.66 26.14
C GLN A 328 -11.25 -12.38 25.28
N PHE A 329 -11.82 -12.49 24.08
CA PHE A 329 -11.85 -11.43 23.08
C PHE A 329 -13.25 -11.26 22.49
N THR A 330 -13.64 -10.02 22.24
CA THR A 330 -14.92 -9.64 21.64
C THR A 330 -14.68 -8.62 20.52
N CYS A 331 -15.47 -8.71 19.45
CA CYS A 331 -15.43 -7.73 18.37
C CYS A 331 -16.16 -6.45 18.82
N SER A 332 -15.43 -5.36 18.97
CA SER A 332 -15.99 -4.06 19.40
C SER A 332 -16.55 -3.25 18.24
N SER A 333 -16.05 -3.48 17.03
CA SER A 333 -16.36 -2.69 15.84
C SER A 333 -16.23 -3.55 14.58
N LEU A 334 -17.24 -3.55 13.72
CA LEU A 334 -17.26 -4.34 12.49
C LEU A 334 -17.66 -3.47 11.29
N TYR A 335 -16.84 -3.57 10.25
CA TYR A 335 -17.02 -2.87 8.99
C TYR A 335 -16.99 -3.83 7.81
N TYR A 336 -17.78 -3.51 6.80
CA TYR A 336 -17.65 -4.01 5.45
C TYR A 336 -16.81 -3.05 4.61
N GLN A 337 -15.97 -3.57 3.72
CA GLN A 337 -15.21 -2.78 2.75
C GLN A 337 -15.39 -3.35 1.35
N ASP A 338 -15.82 -2.51 0.40
CA ASP A 338 -15.96 -2.88 -1.00
C ASP A 338 -14.61 -2.79 -1.73
N VAL A 339 -13.95 -3.94 -1.92
CA VAL A 339 -12.60 -4.05 -2.49
C VAL A 339 -12.64 -4.38 -3.98
N LYS A 340 -13.33 -3.54 -4.76
CA LYS A 340 -13.30 -3.56 -6.23
C LYS A 340 -12.08 -2.85 -6.83
N HIS A 341 -11.99 -2.82 -8.16
CA HIS A 341 -10.98 -2.01 -8.85
C HIS A 341 -11.19 -0.53 -8.53
N ARG A 342 -10.11 0.14 -8.08
CA ARG A 342 -10.16 1.57 -7.78
C ARG A 342 -10.42 2.39 -9.03
N GLU A 343 -11.37 3.31 -8.91
CA GLU A 343 -11.63 4.31 -9.94
C GLU A 343 -10.53 5.39 -9.96
N ALA A 344 -10.45 6.13 -11.07
CA ALA A 344 -9.46 7.20 -11.21
C ALA A 344 -9.74 8.31 -10.17
N GLY A 345 -8.78 8.53 -9.25
CA GLY A 345 -8.91 9.49 -8.16
C GLY A 345 -9.42 8.90 -6.84
N GLN A 346 -9.87 7.64 -6.83
CA GLN A 346 -10.27 6.97 -5.61
C GLN A 346 -9.07 6.63 -4.73
N MET A 347 -8.98 7.28 -3.57
CA MET A 347 -7.88 7.06 -2.63
C MET A 347 -8.09 5.80 -1.77
N VAL A 348 -9.34 5.54 -1.36
CA VAL A 348 -9.71 4.43 -0.48
C VAL A 348 -10.97 3.74 -0.98
N SER A 349 -11.06 2.43 -0.75
CA SER A 349 -12.29 1.66 -0.97
C SER A 349 -13.41 2.13 -0.03
N PRO A 350 -14.68 2.17 -0.48
CA PRO A 350 -15.80 2.53 0.37
C PRO A 350 -15.92 1.54 1.53
N ILE A 351 -16.32 2.04 2.69
CA ILE A 351 -16.57 1.24 3.88
C ILE A 351 -17.98 1.50 4.40
N GLU A 352 -18.57 0.50 5.03
CA GLU A 352 -19.88 0.55 5.66
C GLU A 352 -19.76 -0.04 7.08
N HIS A 353 -20.28 0.68 8.07
CA HIS A 353 -20.31 0.19 9.44
C HIS A 353 -21.45 -0.81 9.60
N LEU A 354 -21.16 -1.98 10.18
CA LEU A 354 -22.14 -3.06 10.33
C LEU A 354 -22.59 -3.25 11.79
N PHE A 355 -21.65 -3.26 12.73
CA PHE A 355 -21.93 -3.64 14.11
C PHE A 355 -20.95 -3.01 15.10
N GLY A 356 -21.44 -2.72 16.31
CA GLY A 356 -20.63 -2.20 17.42
C GLY A 356 -20.35 -0.71 17.34
N ALA A 357 -19.17 -0.30 17.82
CA ALA A 357 -18.69 1.07 17.79
C ALA A 357 -18.15 1.45 16.41
N THR A 358 -18.24 2.73 16.04
CA THR A 358 -17.70 3.25 14.76
C THR A 358 -16.19 3.52 14.80
N HIS A 359 -15.55 3.25 15.93
CA HIS A 359 -14.14 3.50 16.18
C HIS A 359 -13.66 2.57 17.30
N ILE A 360 -12.34 2.52 17.48
CA ILE A 360 -11.74 2.01 18.71
C ILE A 360 -10.92 3.10 19.37
N THR A 361 -10.49 2.85 20.59
CA THR A 361 -9.66 3.71 21.41
C THR A 361 -8.35 3.02 21.78
N ASP A 362 -7.25 3.76 21.80
CA ASP A 362 -5.96 3.32 22.32
C ASP A 362 -5.22 4.53 22.92
N ASN A 363 -4.12 4.29 23.63
CA ASN A 363 -3.40 5.34 24.34
C ASN A 363 -1.92 5.40 23.96
N ILE A 364 -1.36 6.60 23.89
CA ILE A 364 0.09 6.86 23.78
C ILE A 364 0.43 8.01 24.74
N ASP A 365 1.48 7.87 25.56
CA ASP A 365 1.90 8.89 26.55
C ASP A 365 0.73 9.45 27.40
N ASN A 366 -0.12 8.56 27.92
CA ASN A 366 -1.34 8.88 28.70
C ASN A 366 -2.43 9.67 27.96
N LEU A 367 -2.27 9.92 26.66
CA LEU A 367 -3.30 10.52 25.81
C LEU A 367 -4.19 9.43 25.23
N GLU A 368 -5.50 9.62 25.28
CA GLU A 368 -6.48 8.69 24.70
C GLU A 368 -6.81 9.11 23.27
N PHE A 369 -6.80 8.17 22.33
CA PHE A 369 -7.03 8.43 20.92
C PHE A 369 -8.19 7.60 20.39
N ARG A 370 -9.20 8.28 19.84
CA ARG A 370 -10.18 7.72 18.92
C ARG A 370 -9.50 7.39 17.59
N ILE A 371 -9.70 6.17 17.11
CA ILE A 371 -9.11 5.64 15.89
C ILE A 371 -10.22 5.14 14.96
N SER A 372 -10.50 5.89 13.90
CA SER A 372 -11.37 5.49 12.80
C SER A 372 -10.74 4.38 11.93
N PRO A 373 -11.55 3.57 11.22
CA PRO A 373 -11.09 2.42 10.42
C PRO A 373 -9.97 2.73 9.44
N LEU A 374 -10.09 3.84 8.71
CA LEU A 374 -9.16 4.23 7.65
C LEU A 374 -8.02 5.14 8.14
N ALA A 375 -8.06 5.60 9.39
CA ALA A 375 -7.11 6.59 9.89
C ALA A 375 -5.74 5.97 10.21
N PHE A 376 -4.66 6.69 9.95
CA PHE A 376 -3.33 6.22 10.33
C PHE A 376 -3.14 6.30 11.86
N PHE A 377 -2.51 5.27 12.42
CA PHE A 377 -2.09 5.21 13.81
C PHE A 377 -0.82 4.36 13.91
N GLN A 378 0.04 4.66 14.87
CA GLN A 378 1.31 3.96 15.00
C GLN A 378 1.08 2.49 15.34
N ILE A 379 1.71 1.61 14.56
CA ILE A 379 1.44 0.17 14.64
C ILE A 379 2.01 -0.51 15.88
N ASN A 380 2.91 0.16 16.59
CA ASN A 380 3.54 -0.26 17.84
C ASN A 380 3.48 0.94 18.79
N THR A 381 2.47 0.99 19.65
CA THR A 381 2.22 2.12 20.56
C THR A 381 3.35 2.30 21.58
N ALA A 382 3.94 1.21 22.06
CA ALA A 382 5.06 1.26 23.00
C ALA A 382 6.31 1.92 22.40
N ALA A 383 6.62 1.64 21.12
CA ALA A 383 7.73 2.30 20.43
C ALA A 383 7.37 3.73 19.97
N ALA A 384 6.09 3.99 19.69
CA ALA A 384 5.61 5.31 19.28
C ALA A 384 5.86 6.38 20.35
N ASP A 385 5.66 6.04 21.63
CA ASP A 385 5.94 6.96 22.74
C ASP A 385 7.42 7.40 22.73
N ILE A 386 8.36 6.45 22.71
CA ILE A 386 9.80 6.74 22.61
C ILE A 386 10.11 7.62 21.40
N LEU A 387 9.54 7.28 20.25
CA LEU A 387 9.71 8.05 19.02
C LEU A 387 9.25 9.50 19.20
N TYR A 388 8.08 9.74 19.78
CA TYR A 388 7.56 11.08 20.00
C TYR A 388 8.44 11.88 20.96
N GLN A 389 8.89 11.28 22.07
CA GLN A 389 9.80 11.95 23.00
C GLN A 389 11.13 12.33 22.33
N LYS A 390 11.69 11.44 21.49
CA LYS A 390 12.93 11.72 20.74
C LYS A 390 12.73 12.85 19.74
N VAL A 391 11.63 12.86 19.01
CA VAL A 391 11.30 13.92 18.05
C VAL A 391 11.12 15.28 18.75
N ILE A 392 10.44 15.31 19.90
CA ILE A 392 10.31 16.52 20.74
C ILE A 392 11.69 16.98 21.23
N ALA A 393 12.52 16.07 21.74
CA ALA A 393 13.86 16.40 22.23
C ALA A 393 14.78 16.94 21.13
N LEU A 394 14.70 16.41 19.92
CA LEU A 394 15.47 16.88 18.76
C LEU A 394 14.95 18.22 18.21
N ALA A 395 13.64 18.43 18.23
CA ALA A 395 13.01 19.66 17.78
C ALA A 395 13.25 20.85 18.74
N GLN A 396 13.45 20.57 20.03
CA GLN A 396 13.64 21.55 21.09
C GLN A 396 12.61 22.70 21.06
N PRO A 397 11.31 22.40 20.95
CA PRO A 397 10.28 23.43 20.92
C PRO A 397 10.30 24.25 22.23
N GLN A 398 9.97 25.52 22.10
CA GLN A 398 9.81 26.49 23.17
C GLN A 398 8.33 26.86 23.30
N LEU A 399 7.92 27.42 24.44
CA LEU A 399 6.54 27.84 24.66
C LEU A 399 6.05 28.94 23.69
N HIS A 400 6.95 29.60 22.97
CA HIS A 400 6.61 30.55 21.90
C HIS A 400 6.59 29.91 20.50
N SER A 401 7.10 28.69 20.33
CA SER A 401 7.21 28.04 19.03
C SER A 401 5.83 27.68 18.47
N THR A 402 5.68 27.73 17.16
CA THR A 402 4.57 27.08 16.46
C THR A 402 5.07 25.81 15.78
N VAL A 403 4.35 24.71 15.94
CA VAL A 403 4.67 23.43 15.31
C VAL A 403 3.69 23.16 14.17
N LEU A 404 4.20 22.72 13.03
CA LEU A 404 3.42 22.23 11.90
C LEU A 404 3.52 20.70 11.89
N ASP A 405 2.42 19.99 12.11
CA ASP A 405 2.34 18.53 12.03
C ASP A 405 1.80 18.13 10.65
N ILE A 406 2.71 17.75 9.75
CA ILE A 406 2.38 17.44 8.37
C ILE A 406 2.14 15.93 8.22
N TYR A 407 0.98 15.57 7.65
CA TYR A 407 0.44 14.20 7.65
C TYR A 407 0.05 13.76 9.07
N CYS A 408 -0.65 14.64 9.78
CA CYS A 408 -0.89 14.49 11.22
C CYS A 408 -1.77 13.28 11.59
N GLY A 409 -2.43 12.64 10.62
CA GLY A 409 -3.36 11.53 10.87
C GLY A 409 -4.42 11.95 11.90
N ILE A 410 -4.53 11.18 12.98
CA ILE A 410 -5.45 11.45 14.10
C ILE A 410 -4.90 12.44 15.15
N GLY A 411 -3.83 13.17 14.84
CA GLY A 411 -3.23 14.19 15.71
C GLY A 411 -2.31 13.65 16.81
N SER A 412 -1.86 12.39 16.72
CA SER A 412 -1.03 11.77 17.76
C SER A 412 0.27 12.53 18.09
N ILE A 413 1.01 12.96 17.05
CA ILE A 413 2.23 13.76 17.21
C ILE A 413 1.87 15.18 17.66
N ALA A 414 0.89 15.82 17.02
CA ALA A 414 0.43 17.15 17.41
C ALA A 414 0.06 17.26 18.90
N LEU A 415 -0.71 16.30 19.42
CA LEU A 415 -1.09 16.29 20.83
C LEU A 415 0.12 16.06 21.75
N ALA A 416 1.09 15.22 21.37
CA ALA A 416 2.32 15.06 22.13
C ALA A 416 3.14 16.37 22.20
N PHE A 417 3.20 17.13 21.10
CA PHE A 417 3.88 18.44 21.04
C PHE A 417 3.15 19.56 21.77
N SER A 418 1.83 19.45 21.94
CA SER A 418 0.97 20.53 22.44
C SER A 418 1.41 21.10 23.80
N LYS A 419 2.00 20.27 24.67
CA LYS A 419 2.51 20.66 26.00
C LYS A 419 3.84 21.44 25.95
N HIS A 420 4.50 21.51 24.80
CA HIS A 420 5.85 22.08 24.65
C HIS A 420 5.91 23.31 23.73
N CYS A 421 4.78 23.77 23.19
CA CYS A 421 4.75 24.86 22.22
C CYS A 421 3.55 25.79 22.40
N LYS A 422 3.57 26.94 21.72
CA LYS A 422 2.47 27.91 21.70
C LYS A 422 1.21 27.29 21.09
N ARG A 423 1.37 26.68 19.92
CA ARG A 423 0.29 26.01 19.17
C ARG A 423 0.84 24.99 18.17
N VAL A 424 -0.02 24.06 17.77
CA VAL A 424 0.23 23.10 16.70
C VAL A 424 -0.80 23.24 15.59
N LEU A 425 -0.35 23.29 14.34
CA LEU A 425 -1.18 23.26 13.14
C LEU A 425 -0.96 21.94 12.40
N GLY A 426 -1.98 21.10 12.31
CA GLY A 426 -1.92 19.80 11.65
C GLY A 426 -2.59 19.79 10.28
N VAL A 427 -2.04 19.04 9.32
CA VAL A 427 -2.71 18.76 8.04
C VAL A 427 -2.76 17.26 7.74
N GLU A 428 -3.93 16.79 7.35
CA GLU A 428 -4.18 15.39 6.96
C GLU A 428 -5.15 15.34 5.77
N ILE A 429 -4.91 14.42 4.83
CA ILE A 429 -5.72 14.31 3.61
C ILE A 429 -7.05 13.59 3.85
N ILE A 430 -7.11 12.71 4.85
CA ILE A 430 -8.31 11.95 5.22
C ILE A 430 -9.14 12.77 6.22
N SER A 431 -10.27 13.29 5.77
CA SER A 431 -11.17 14.13 6.61
C SER A 431 -11.66 13.44 7.89
N THR A 432 -11.92 12.12 7.84
CA THR A 432 -12.31 11.38 9.05
C THR A 432 -11.20 11.29 10.09
N ALA A 433 -9.94 11.29 9.66
CA ALA A 433 -8.79 11.34 10.58
C ALA A 433 -8.63 12.74 11.20
N VAL A 434 -8.97 13.81 10.46
CA VAL A 434 -9.04 15.18 11.03
C VAL A 434 -10.15 15.29 12.08
N ASN A 435 -11.33 14.72 11.81
CA ASN A 435 -12.40 14.67 12.80
C ASN A 435 -11.99 13.89 14.06
N ASP A 436 -11.17 12.84 13.90
CA ASP A 436 -10.55 12.14 15.04
C ASP A 436 -9.55 13.04 15.77
N ALA A 437 -8.70 13.77 15.05
CA ALA A 437 -7.72 14.68 15.65
C ALA A 437 -8.38 15.79 16.49
N GLU A 438 -9.46 16.40 15.99
CA GLU A 438 -10.25 17.40 16.73
C GLU A 438 -10.91 16.80 17.97
N TYR A 439 -11.52 15.61 17.83
CA TYR A 439 -12.10 14.89 18.96
C TYR A 439 -11.05 14.53 20.01
N ASN A 440 -9.90 14.04 19.57
CA ASN A 440 -8.78 13.64 20.43
C ASN A 440 -8.24 14.85 21.19
N ALA A 441 -8.09 16.01 20.54
CA ALA A 441 -7.68 17.24 21.20
C ALA A 441 -8.66 17.61 22.31
N GLN A 442 -9.97 17.61 22.03
CA GLN A 442 -11.00 17.91 23.01
C GLN A 442 -11.01 16.90 24.17
N LYS A 443 -10.96 15.60 23.85
CA LYS A 443 -10.96 14.49 24.82
C LYS A 443 -9.78 14.58 25.79
N ASN A 444 -8.62 14.97 25.29
CA ASN A 444 -7.39 15.16 26.08
C ASN A 444 -7.25 16.59 26.65
N ARG A 445 -8.27 17.45 26.50
CA ARG A 445 -8.27 18.84 26.99
C ARG A 445 -7.14 19.70 26.42
N VAL A 446 -6.72 19.40 25.19
CA VAL A 446 -5.72 20.16 24.43
C VAL A 446 -6.44 21.22 23.59
N GLN A 447 -6.15 22.49 23.84
CA GLN A 447 -6.84 23.63 23.23
C GLN A 447 -6.02 24.37 22.17
N ASN A 448 -4.71 24.12 22.12
CA ASN A 448 -3.77 24.81 21.24
C ASN A 448 -3.42 24.01 19.97
N CYS A 449 -4.26 23.07 19.56
CA CYS A 449 -4.13 22.35 18.29
C CYS A 449 -5.25 22.77 17.32
N LYS A 450 -4.90 22.97 16.05
CA LYS A 450 -5.84 23.23 14.95
C LYS A 450 -5.51 22.30 13.79
N PHE A 451 -6.51 21.69 13.18
CA PHE A 451 -6.33 20.67 12.15
C PHE A 451 -7.00 21.08 10.83
N TYR A 452 -6.41 20.65 9.72
CA TYR A 452 -6.87 20.95 8.38
C TYR A 452 -7.01 19.67 7.55
N ALA A 453 -8.16 19.54 6.89
CA ALA A 453 -8.40 18.48 5.92
C ALA A 453 -7.93 18.92 4.52
N GLY A 454 -6.90 18.27 3.99
CA GLY A 454 -6.42 18.53 2.64
C GLY A 454 -5.03 18.00 2.33
N ASN A 455 -4.58 18.27 1.11
CA ASN A 455 -3.25 17.90 0.67
C ASN A 455 -2.20 18.77 1.36
N ALA A 456 -1.22 18.12 2.02
CA ALA A 456 -0.10 18.78 2.67
C ALA A 456 0.63 19.79 1.75
N ASP A 457 0.80 19.46 0.46
CA ASP A 457 1.51 20.33 -0.49
C ASP A 457 0.84 21.71 -0.66
N ASP A 458 -0.50 21.74 -0.54
CA ASP A 458 -1.30 22.95 -0.70
C ASP A 458 -1.40 23.75 0.62
N TYR A 459 -1.41 23.03 1.75
CA TYR A 459 -1.64 23.62 3.07
C TYR A 459 -0.38 24.11 3.77
N ILE A 460 0.81 23.54 3.51
CA ILE A 460 2.05 24.00 4.15
C ILE A 460 2.24 25.50 3.96
N GLN A 461 2.06 26.00 2.73
CA GLN A 461 2.20 27.44 2.44
C GLN A 461 1.15 28.28 3.18
N SER A 462 -0.08 27.81 3.22
CA SER A 462 -1.19 28.50 3.89
C SER A 462 -0.98 28.56 5.41
N MET A 463 -0.52 27.47 6.02
CA MET A 463 -0.20 27.42 7.45
C MET A 463 0.98 28.33 7.79
N VAL A 464 2.05 28.32 7.00
CA VAL A 464 3.21 29.22 7.19
C VAL A 464 2.78 30.67 7.12
N LYS A 465 1.97 31.04 6.11
CA LYS A 465 1.43 32.39 5.96
C LYS A 465 0.55 32.79 7.14
N GLU A 466 -0.35 31.90 7.58
CA GLU A 466 -1.16 32.12 8.79
C GLU A 466 -0.27 32.44 9.99
N VAL A 467 0.83 31.69 10.20
CA VAL A 467 1.76 31.99 11.30
C VAL A 467 2.43 33.35 11.13
N ILE A 468 2.92 33.67 9.93
CA ILE A 468 3.60 34.95 9.67
C ILE A 468 2.63 36.12 9.91
N TYR A 469 1.39 36.03 9.43
CA TYR A 469 0.40 37.10 9.61
C TYR A 469 -0.07 37.26 11.06
N ASP A 470 -0.12 36.17 11.84
CA ASP A 470 -0.47 36.20 13.27
C ASP A 470 0.68 36.71 14.16
N THR A 471 1.90 36.79 13.62
CA THR A 471 3.09 37.19 14.38
C THR A 471 3.24 38.71 14.35
N ALA A 472 3.37 39.35 15.52
CA ALA A 472 3.47 40.80 15.58
C ALA A 472 4.78 41.31 14.93
N PRO A 473 4.79 42.53 14.34
CA PRO A 473 6.03 43.12 13.83
C PRO A 473 7.11 43.18 14.91
N GLY A 474 8.25 42.53 14.66
CA GLY A 474 9.38 42.46 15.59
C GLY A 474 9.39 41.27 16.56
N GLU A 475 8.35 40.43 16.56
CA GLU A 475 8.35 39.15 17.30
C GLU A 475 9.16 38.09 16.53
N GLN A 476 9.94 37.28 17.27
CA GLN A 476 10.75 36.22 16.65
C GLN A 476 9.86 35.05 16.23
N LEU A 477 9.84 34.77 14.93
CA LEU A 477 9.16 33.61 14.37
C LEU A 477 9.98 32.34 14.62
N ASP A 478 9.49 31.47 15.50
CA ASP A 478 10.05 30.13 15.74
C ASP A 478 9.08 29.06 15.26
N LEU A 479 9.32 28.58 14.03
CA LEU A 479 8.43 27.68 13.32
C LEU A 479 9.13 26.34 13.06
N ILE A 480 8.55 25.27 13.58
CA ILE A 480 9.07 23.90 13.49
C ILE A 480 8.12 23.08 12.63
N ALA A 481 8.62 22.42 11.59
CA ALA A 481 7.83 21.48 10.81
C ALA A 481 8.21 20.05 11.16
N VAL A 482 7.24 19.26 11.62
CA VAL A 482 7.33 17.81 11.82
C VAL A 482 6.61 17.13 10.66
N VAL A 483 7.27 16.18 10.01
CA VAL A 483 6.73 15.49 8.82
C VAL A 483 6.78 13.98 9.03
N ASP A 484 5.66 13.29 8.86
CA ASP A 484 5.58 11.81 8.78
C ASP A 484 5.03 11.37 7.41
N PRO A 485 5.83 11.48 6.33
CA PRO A 485 5.32 11.27 4.99
C PRO A 485 5.11 9.78 4.67
N PRO A 486 4.22 9.45 3.69
CA PRO A 486 4.14 8.11 3.15
C PRO A 486 5.48 7.70 2.49
N ARG A 487 5.64 6.41 2.15
CA ARG A 487 6.86 5.86 1.51
C ARG A 487 7.36 6.60 0.27
N ALA A 488 6.51 7.37 -0.41
CA ALA A 488 6.91 8.21 -1.53
C ALA A 488 7.79 9.41 -1.12
N GLY A 489 7.90 9.69 0.18
CA GLY A 489 8.58 10.84 0.75
C GLY A 489 7.84 12.15 0.50
N LEU A 490 8.51 13.25 0.85
CA LEU A 490 8.04 14.61 0.54
C LEU A 490 8.22 14.93 -0.95
N ARG A 491 7.29 15.72 -1.49
CA ARG A 491 7.46 16.26 -2.85
C ARG A 491 8.37 17.47 -2.81
N LYS A 492 9.03 17.76 -3.93
CA LYS A 492 9.88 18.95 -4.07
C LYS A 492 9.12 20.22 -3.70
N GLN A 493 7.85 20.34 -4.08
CA GLN A 493 7.05 21.54 -3.81
C GLN A 493 6.85 21.79 -2.31
N SER A 494 6.71 20.74 -1.49
CA SER A 494 6.61 20.83 -0.03
C SER A 494 7.94 21.24 0.62
N ILE A 495 9.08 20.93 -0.02
CA ILE A 495 10.44 21.27 0.45
C ILE A 495 10.84 22.70 0.05
N TYR A 496 10.51 23.13 -1.18
CA TYR A 496 10.97 24.40 -1.78
C TYR A 496 10.08 25.61 -1.46
N CYS A 497 9.35 25.62 -0.34
CA CYS A 497 8.48 26.76 -0.02
C CYS A 497 9.32 28.06 0.06
N SER A 498 8.93 29.10 -0.70
CA SER A 498 9.75 30.31 -0.94
C SER A 498 9.95 31.18 0.30
N ASP A 499 9.08 31.04 1.30
CA ASP A 499 9.10 31.80 2.56
C ASP A 499 9.77 31.01 3.72
N THR A 500 10.51 29.93 3.41
CA THR A 500 11.10 28.98 4.38
C THR A 500 12.38 29.44 5.07
N SER A 501 12.87 30.65 4.83
CA SER A 501 14.09 31.15 5.51
C SER A 501 13.96 31.19 7.04
N CYS A 502 12.72 31.15 7.57
CA CYS A 502 12.39 31.08 8.98
C CYS A 502 12.03 29.67 9.50
N LEU A 503 11.97 28.65 8.63
CA LEU A 503 11.49 27.31 8.98
C LEU A 503 12.62 26.39 9.44
N ARG A 504 12.48 25.83 10.64
CA ARG A 504 13.28 24.69 11.10
C ARG A 504 12.56 23.40 10.72
N TYR A 505 13.02 22.74 9.65
CA TYR A 505 12.52 21.43 9.29
C TYR A 505 13.09 20.36 10.22
N GLN A 506 12.20 19.59 10.84
CA GLN A 506 12.51 18.40 11.61
C GLN A 506 11.80 17.22 10.92
N ALA A 507 12.52 16.54 10.03
CA ALA A 507 11.96 15.45 9.26
C ALA A 507 12.27 14.10 9.90
N PHE A 508 11.23 13.29 10.13
CA PHE A 508 11.38 11.94 10.65
C PHE A 508 10.56 10.98 9.81
N GLY A 509 11.20 9.97 9.23
CA GLY A 509 10.47 8.88 8.61
C GLY A 509 10.04 7.91 9.71
N VAL A 510 8.74 7.75 9.93
CA VAL A 510 8.26 6.71 10.84
C VAL A 510 8.38 5.35 10.14
N TYR A 511 9.49 4.67 10.42
CA TYR A 511 9.67 3.26 10.10
C TYR A 511 9.80 2.48 11.39
N ILE A 512 8.66 2.24 12.06
CA ILE A 512 8.62 1.15 13.03
C ILE A 512 8.60 -0.16 12.21
N LEU A 513 9.79 -0.70 11.97
CA LEU A 513 10.02 -2.02 11.34
C LEU A 513 10.03 -3.12 12.40
#